data_AF-A0A3D3FZ55-F1
#
_entry.id   AF-A0A3D3FZ55-F1
#
_cell.length_a   1.000
_cell.length_b   1.000
_cell.length_c   1.000
_cell.angle_alpha   90.00
_cell.angle_beta   90.00
_cell.angle_gamma   90.00
#
_symmetry.space_group_name_H-M   'P 1'
#
loop_
_entity.id
_entity.type
_entity.pdbx_description
1 polymer ?
#
loop_
_entity_poly.entity_id
_entity_poly.type
_entity_poly.pdbx_seq_one_letter_code
_entity_poly.pdbx_strand_id
1 'polypeptide(L)'
;MKIYTQRLETIQHNSSFEIVELTFDTRQKSRFRATLNSGIDIGADLPRTGILRSGSFIATEQGDILRIDAKPEHLMQVIAQSDFDLVKAAYHLGNRHVPLMLTPSALYFEPDHVLA
;
A
#
# COMPACT_ATOMS: atom_id res chain seq x y z
N MET A 1 -13.53 -11.95 15.26
CA MET A 1 -12.66 -11.17 14.36
C MET A 1 -11.71 -12.14 13.68
N LYS A 2 -11.74 -12.26 12.35
CA LYS A 2 -10.80 -13.14 11.62
C LYS A 2 -9.39 -12.54 11.67
N ILE A 3 -8.36 -13.38 11.78
CA ILE A 3 -6.96 -12.95 11.78
C ILE A 3 -6.24 -13.55 10.58
N TYR A 4 -5.73 -12.69 9.70
CA TYR A 4 -4.96 -13.07 8.52
C TYR A 4 -3.47 -13.14 8.90
N THR A 5 -2.86 -14.31 8.69
CA THR A 5 -1.50 -14.61 9.16
C THR A 5 -0.54 -14.96 8.03
N GLN A 6 -1.05 -15.16 6.81
CA GLN A 6 -0.27 -15.62 5.67
C GLN A 6 -0.30 -14.60 4.53
N ARG A 7 0.82 -14.45 3.83
CA ARG A 7 0.88 -13.75 2.53
C ARG A 7 0.86 -14.80 1.43
N LEU A 8 0.07 -14.56 0.38
CA LEU A 8 -0.01 -15.44 -0.77
C LEU A 8 0.63 -14.76 -1.98
N GLU A 9 1.55 -15.44 -2.64
CA GLU A 9 2.16 -14.96 -3.89
C GLU A 9 1.24 -15.17 -5.09
N THR A 10 0.44 -16.24 -5.05
CA THR A 10 -0.54 -16.60 -6.06
C THR A 10 -1.77 -17.19 -5.39
N ILE A 11 -2.93 -17.04 -6.04
CA ILE A 11 -4.18 -17.70 -5.67
C ILE A 11 -4.63 -18.62 -6.81
N GLN A 12 -5.44 -19.62 -6.49
CA GLN A 12 -6.02 -20.48 -7.52
C GLN A 12 -7.05 -19.68 -8.33
N HIS A 13 -7.20 -20.00 -9.63
CA HIS A 13 -7.98 -19.21 -10.58
C HIS A 13 -9.48 -19.09 -10.22
N ASN A 14 -10.00 -19.96 -9.35
CA ASN A 14 -11.39 -19.98 -8.87
C ASN A 14 -11.53 -19.67 -7.37
N SER A 15 -10.49 -19.14 -6.74
CA SER A 15 -10.55 -18.74 -5.33
C SER A 15 -11.48 -17.53 -5.17
N SER A 16 -12.49 -17.66 -4.31
CA SER A 16 -13.28 -16.51 -3.86
C SER A 16 -12.49 -15.71 -2.82
N PHE A 17 -12.53 -14.38 -2.93
CA PHE A 17 -11.86 -13.48 -1.99
C PHE A 17 -12.68 -12.21 -1.79
N GLU A 18 -12.58 -11.62 -0.60
CA GLU A 18 -13.03 -10.26 -0.34
C GLU A 18 -11.90 -9.26 -0.67
N ILE A 19 -12.24 -7.97 -0.71
CA ILE A 19 -11.28 -6.88 -0.95
C ILE A 19 -11.29 -5.95 0.26
N VAL A 20 -10.10 -5.50 0.67
CA VAL A 20 -9.93 -4.38 1.60
C VAL A 20 -9.01 -3.34 0.98
N GLU A 21 -9.45 -2.08 1.04
CA GLU A 21 -8.64 -0.95 0.60
C GLU A 21 -7.88 -0.36 1.79
N LEU A 22 -6.56 -0.33 1.70
CA LEU A 22 -5.68 0.11 2.78
C LEU A 22 -4.79 1.27 2.34
N THR A 23 -4.61 2.24 3.23
CA THR A 23 -3.64 3.34 3.07
C THR A 23 -2.22 2.81 2.97
N PHE A 24 -1.31 3.60 2.38
CA PHE A 24 0.09 3.22 2.29
C PHE A 24 0.71 2.96 3.67
N ASP A 25 0.43 3.82 4.67
CA ASP A 25 0.88 3.60 6.07
C ASP A 25 0.43 2.26 6.64
N THR A 26 -0.84 1.87 6.44
CA THR A 26 -1.33 0.58 6.92
C THR A 26 -0.66 -0.59 6.21
N ARG A 27 -0.46 -0.48 4.89
CA ARG A 27 0.17 -1.53 4.07
C ARG A 27 1.65 -1.75 4.40
N GLN A 28 2.30 -0.82 5.09
CA GLN A 28 3.67 -0.98 5.60
C GLN A 28 3.73 -1.78 6.90
N LYS A 29 2.61 -1.94 7.62
CA LYS A 29 2.57 -2.63 8.91
C LYS A 29 2.41 -4.13 8.72
N SER A 30 3.12 -4.89 9.55
CA SER A 30 2.93 -6.35 9.63
C SER A 30 1.73 -6.72 10.53
N ARG A 31 1.33 -5.81 11.43
CA ARG A 31 0.21 -5.97 12.35
C ARG A 31 -0.72 -4.78 12.26
N PHE A 32 -1.99 -5.01 11.95
CA PHE A 32 -2.99 -3.96 11.88
C PHE A 32 -4.40 -4.52 12.07
N ARG A 33 -5.34 -3.62 12.38
CA ARG A 33 -6.78 -3.88 12.27
C ARG A 33 -7.31 -3.13 11.07
N ALA A 34 -8.32 -3.69 10.41
CA ALA A 34 -9.07 -3.03 9.36
C ALA A 34 -10.53 -3.47 9.43
N THR A 35 -11.38 -2.73 8.71
CA THR A 35 -12.80 -3.04 8.57
C THR A 35 -13.06 -3.24 7.09
N LEU A 36 -13.65 -4.38 6.73
CA LEU A 36 -14.03 -4.70 5.36
C LEU A 36 -15.19 -3.81 4.91
N ASN A 37 -15.41 -3.74 3.58
CA ASN A 37 -16.56 -3.03 3.02
C ASN A 37 -17.91 -3.60 3.50
N SER A 38 -17.94 -4.86 3.92
CA SER A 38 -19.08 -5.52 4.56
C SER A 38 -19.36 -5.06 6.00
N GLY A 39 -18.49 -4.21 6.59
CA GLY A 39 -18.55 -3.78 7.98
C GLY A 39 -17.92 -4.77 8.97
N ILE A 40 -17.31 -5.85 8.47
CA ILE A 40 -16.68 -6.87 9.30
C ILE A 40 -15.27 -6.43 9.68
N ASP A 41 -14.99 -6.41 10.98
CA ASP A 41 -13.65 -6.18 11.51
C ASP A 41 -12.73 -7.41 11.32
N ILE A 42 -11.51 -7.13 10.88
CA ILE A 42 -10.43 -8.11 10.70
C ILE A 42 -9.14 -7.65 11.40
N GLY A 43 -8.29 -8.62 11.73
CA GLY A 43 -6.91 -8.40 12.14
C GLY A 43 -5.95 -9.00 11.13
N ALA A 44 -4.76 -8.43 11.03
CA ALA A 44 -3.62 -9.01 10.34
C ALA A 44 -2.45 -9.17 11.31
N ASP A 45 -1.81 -10.34 11.34
CA ASP A 45 -0.51 -10.59 11.98
C ASP A 45 0.37 -11.36 11.02
N LEU A 46 1.01 -10.61 10.10
CA LEU A 46 1.76 -11.15 8.98
C LEU A 46 3.25 -11.23 9.32
N PRO A 47 4.01 -12.12 8.64
CA PRO A 47 5.46 -12.06 8.62
C PRO A 47 5.97 -10.66 8.19
N ARG A 48 7.09 -10.22 8.77
CA ARG A 48 7.72 -8.92 8.47
C ARG A 48 8.52 -8.98 7.17
N THR A 49 7.85 -9.17 6.04
CA THR A 49 8.47 -9.41 4.72
C THR A 49 8.28 -8.26 3.72
N GLY A 50 8.01 -7.04 4.21
CA GLY A 50 7.92 -5.83 3.39
C GLY A 50 6.49 -5.31 3.21
N ILE A 51 6.28 -4.46 2.20
CA ILE A 51 5.02 -3.73 1.99
C ILE A 51 3.97 -4.61 1.31
N LEU A 52 2.71 -4.54 1.75
CA LEU A 52 1.57 -5.07 1.01
C LEU A 52 1.29 -4.20 -0.23
N ARG A 53 1.59 -4.72 -1.42
CA ARG A 53 1.32 -4.01 -2.67
C ARG A 53 -0.16 -4.17 -3.06
N SER A 54 -0.69 -3.21 -3.81
CA SER A 54 -2.04 -3.36 -4.37
C SER A 54 -2.11 -4.63 -5.22
N GLY A 55 -3.21 -5.38 -5.11
CA GLY A 55 -3.37 -6.69 -5.73
C GLY A 55 -2.70 -7.85 -4.98
N SER A 56 -2.04 -7.62 -3.84
CA SER A 56 -1.51 -8.71 -3.01
C SER A 56 -2.64 -9.45 -2.30
N PHE A 57 -2.40 -10.71 -1.93
CA PHE A 57 -3.37 -11.53 -1.20
C PHE A 57 -2.81 -11.94 0.16
N ILE A 58 -3.69 -11.98 1.16
CA ILE A 58 -3.42 -12.53 2.49
C ILE A 58 -4.48 -13.56 2.84
N ALA A 59 -4.12 -14.51 3.71
CA ALA A 59 -5.01 -15.57 4.12
C ALA A 59 -4.99 -15.83 5.63
N THR A 60 -6.10 -16.36 6.12
CA THR A 60 -6.21 -17.00 7.42
C THR A 60 -5.66 -18.43 7.35
N GLU A 61 -5.42 -19.05 8.51
CA GLU A 61 -5.01 -20.47 8.57
C GLU A 61 -6.10 -21.42 8.03
N GLN A 62 -7.36 -20.99 8.07
CA GLN A 62 -8.52 -21.76 7.60
C GLN A 62 -8.74 -21.62 6.09
N GLY A 63 -7.94 -20.80 5.39
CA GLY A 63 -8.01 -20.64 3.94
C GLY A 63 -8.93 -19.52 3.45
N ASP A 64 -9.51 -18.71 4.33
CA ASP A 64 -10.17 -17.46 3.90
C ASP A 64 -9.15 -16.50 3.27
N ILE A 65 -9.45 -15.99 2.08
CA ILE A 65 -8.55 -15.12 1.30
C ILE A 65 -9.09 -13.70 1.27
N LEU A 66 -8.18 -12.73 1.42
CA LEU A 66 -8.45 -11.30 1.29
C LEU A 66 -7.45 -10.67 0.34
N ARG A 67 -7.95 -9.93 -0.65
CA ARG A 67 -7.13 -9.11 -1.54
C ARG A 67 -6.94 -7.73 -0.93
N ILE A 68 -5.70 -7.24 -0.98
CA ILE A 68 -5.31 -5.91 -0.54
C ILE A 68 -5.23 -4.99 -1.75
N ASP A 69 -6.05 -3.95 -1.78
CA ASP A 69 -5.94 -2.87 -2.76
C ASP A 69 -5.47 -1.57 -2.11
N ALA A 70 -4.77 -0.73 -2.88
CA ALA A 70 -4.37 0.58 -2.41
C ALA A 70 -5.60 1.49 -2.34
N LYS A 71 -5.89 2.01 -1.14
CA LYS A 71 -6.93 3.02 -0.97
C LYS A 71 -6.53 4.29 -1.72
N PRO A 72 -7.44 4.99 -2.42
CA PRO A 72 -7.18 6.33 -2.93
C PRO A 72 -6.83 7.29 -1.78
N GLU A 73 -5.73 8.03 -1.92
CA GLU A 73 -5.21 8.94 -0.91
C GLU A 73 -4.99 10.34 -1.52
N HIS A 74 -5.13 11.38 -0.70
CA HIS A 74 -4.78 12.73 -1.11
C HIS A 74 -3.26 12.89 -1.06
N LEU A 75 -2.65 13.23 -2.18
CA LEU A 75 -1.20 13.30 -2.35
C LEU A 75 -0.80 14.64 -2.97
N MET A 76 0.41 15.09 -2.68
CA MET A 76 1.05 16.17 -3.42
C MET A 76 1.66 15.61 -4.70
N GLN A 77 1.52 16.35 -5.80
CA GLN A 77 2.04 15.98 -7.12
C GLN A 77 3.17 16.94 -7.49
N VAL A 78 4.31 16.38 -7.87
CA VAL A 78 5.44 17.12 -8.43
C VAL A 78 5.56 16.79 -9.91
N ILE A 79 5.51 17.84 -10.73
CA ILE A 79 5.77 17.80 -12.17
C ILE A 79 6.90 18.76 -12.50
N ALA A 80 7.59 18.53 -13.61
CA ALA A 80 8.65 19.40 -14.08
C ALA A 80 8.58 19.57 -15.60
N GLN A 81 9.19 20.64 -16.11
CA GLN A 81 9.26 20.90 -17.55
C GLN A 81 10.26 19.99 -18.28
N SER A 82 11.24 19.43 -17.56
CA SER A 82 12.22 18.49 -18.08
C SER A 82 12.35 17.25 -17.20
N ASP A 83 12.65 16.11 -17.81
CA ASP A 83 12.89 14.85 -17.09
C ASP A 83 14.05 14.99 -16.09
N PHE A 84 15.08 15.77 -16.45
CA PHE A 84 16.23 15.99 -15.58
C PHE A 84 15.88 16.78 -14.31
N ASP A 85 14.95 17.74 -14.41
CA ASP A 85 14.44 18.45 -13.23
C ASP A 85 13.62 17.53 -12.32
N LEU A 86 12.84 16.62 -12.89
CA LEU A 86 12.10 15.62 -12.13
C LEU A 86 13.05 14.65 -11.39
N VAL A 87 14.15 14.24 -12.03
CA VAL A 87 15.20 13.44 -11.38
C VAL A 87 15.86 14.20 -10.23
N LYS A 88 16.17 15.50 -10.39
CA LYS A 88 16.68 16.32 -9.29
C LYS A 88 15.69 16.41 -8.13
N ALA A 89 14.41 16.59 -8.41
CA ALA A 89 13.37 16.60 -7.38
C ALA A 89 13.33 15.26 -6.62
N ALA A 90 13.37 14.12 -7.33
CA ALA A 90 13.41 12.79 -6.73
C ALA A 90 14.65 12.61 -5.84
N TYR A 91 15.82 13.09 -6.29
CA TYR A 91 17.06 13.06 -5.51
C TYR A 91 16.93 13.85 -4.19
N HIS A 92 16.43 15.08 -4.24
CA HIS A 92 16.29 15.93 -3.04
C HIS A 92 15.26 15.40 -2.05
N LEU A 93 14.12 14.89 -2.54
CA LEU A 93 13.10 14.27 -1.70
C LEU A 93 13.61 12.94 -1.10
N GLY A 94 14.37 12.15 -1.87
CA GLY A 94 15.04 10.95 -1.40
C GLY A 94 16.06 11.23 -0.28
N ASN A 95 16.84 12.31 -0.40
CA ASN A 95 17.76 12.77 0.66
C ASN A 95 17.04 13.15 1.97
N ARG A 96 15.73 13.41 1.91
CA ARG A 96 14.88 13.68 3.07
C ARG A 96 14.12 12.45 3.56
N HIS A 97 14.40 11.28 2.99
CA HIS A 97 13.73 10.01 3.31
C HIS A 97 12.20 10.06 3.15
N VAL A 98 11.71 10.86 2.20
CA VAL A 98 10.27 10.97 1.90
C VAL A 98 9.81 9.72 1.14
N PRO A 99 8.79 8.99 1.62
CA PRO A 99 8.17 7.94 0.82
C PRO A 99 7.57 8.51 -0.47
N LEU A 100 8.01 7.99 -1.60
CA LEU A 100 7.68 8.52 -2.92
C LEU A 100 7.12 7.43 -3.83
N MET A 101 6.05 7.75 -4.53
CA MET A 101 5.65 7.06 -5.74
C MET A 101 6.29 7.77 -6.94
N LEU A 102 7.08 7.03 -7.71
CA LEU A 102 7.73 7.52 -8.92
C LEU A 102 6.92 7.07 -10.15
N THR A 103 6.65 7.99 -11.07
CA THR A 103 6.20 7.68 -12.41
C THR A 103 7.14 8.34 -13.44
N PRO A 104 7.06 7.97 -14.73
CA PRO A 104 7.89 8.61 -15.75
C PRO A 104 7.69 10.13 -15.87
N SER A 105 6.54 10.66 -15.44
CA SER A 105 6.15 12.06 -15.66
C SER A 105 5.82 12.84 -14.39
N ALA A 106 5.79 12.20 -13.23
CA ALA A 106 5.47 12.85 -11.96
C ALA A 106 6.00 12.08 -10.74
N LEU A 107 6.14 12.80 -9.63
CA LEU A 107 6.37 12.22 -8.31
C LEU A 107 5.15 12.48 -7.43
N TYR A 108 4.83 11.55 -6.54
CA TYR A 108 3.74 11.71 -5.58
C TYR A 108 4.19 11.32 -4.18
N PHE A 109 3.76 12.09 -3.19
CA PHE A 109 4.01 11.82 -1.78
C PHE A 109 2.89 12.40 -0.90
N GLU A 110 2.84 11.98 0.37
CA GLU A 110 1.84 12.47 1.31
C GLU A 110 2.00 13.99 1.59
N PRO A 111 0.91 14.72 1.85
CA PRO A 111 0.97 16.15 2.16
C PRO A 111 1.92 16.47 3.34
N ASP A 112 2.87 17.37 3.08
CA ASP A 112 3.86 17.83 4.04
C ASP A 112 4.11 19.33 3.82
N HIS A 113 3.70 20.15 4.79
CA HIS A 113 3.79 21.61 4.73
C HIS A 113 5.23 22.16 4.67
N VAL A 114 6.25 21.38 5.08
CA VAL A 114 7.66 21.79 4.98
C VAL A 114 8.21 21.56 3.58
N LEU A 115 7.60 20.64 2.83
CA LEU A 115 7.97 20.26 1.47
C LEU A 115 7.13 20.94 0.39
N ALA A 116 5.99 21.53 0.77
CA ALA A 116 5.04 22.20 -0.10
C ALA A 116 5.58 23.55 -0.63
#